data_AF-B6ILM0-F1
#
_entry.id   AF-B6ILM0-F1
#
_cell.length_a   1.000
_cell.length_b   1.000
_cell.length_c   1.000
_cell.angle_alpha   90.00
_cell.angle_beta   90.00
_cell.angle_gamma   90.00
#
_symmetry.space_group_name_H-M   'P 1'
#
loop_
_entity.id
_entity.type
_entity.pdbx_description
1 polymer ?
#
loop_
_entity_poly.entity_id
_entity_poly.type
_entity_poly.pdbx_seq_one_letter_code
_entity_poly.pdbx_strand_id
1 'polypeptide(L)'
;MPVSLSYCSSKAVLQFMDANKRFRISNKCPNLRTAEKATPLQIRYLLFDKMKFTVNETTYQSGLIRRFEKYDDLPDRLKMENDSGGSTYDLDKNGHTKVYGGEEYGARRHSGSWKNS
;
A
#
# COMPACT_ATOMS: atom_id res chain seq x y z
N MET A 1 3.91 34.62 8.17
CA MET A 1 4.01 33.22 8.63
C MET A 1 2.65 32.78 9.16
N PRO A 2 2.11 31.61 8.77
CA PRO A 2 0.86 31.12 9.36
C PRO A 2 1.08 30.77 10.84
N VAL A 3 0.09 31.09 11.67
CA VAL A 3 0.10 30.79 13.11
C VAL A 3 -0.13 29.29 13.30
N SER A 4 0.68 28.67 14.16
CA SER A 4 0.50 27.25 14.52
C SER A 4 -0.66 27.07 15.49
N LEU A 5 -1.39 25.97 15.34
CA LEU A 5 -2.40 25.58 16.31
C LEU A 5 -1.75 25.21 17.64
N SER A 6 -2.38 25.60 18.76
CA SER A 6 -1.96 25.15 20.09
C SER A 6 -2.12 23.63 20.22
N TYR A 7 -1.47 23.02 21.21
CA TYR A 7 -1.60 21.58 21.49
C TYR A 7 -3.06 21.19 21.75
N CYS A 8 -3.77 21.92 22.61
CA CYS A 8 -5.17 21.65 22.93
C CYS A 8 -6.09 21.82 21.71
N SER A 9 -5.89 22.88 20.92
CA SER A 9 -6.64 23.10 19.68
C SER A 9 -6.39 21.99 18.67
N SER A 10 -5.13 21.55 18.54
CA SER A 10 -4.77 20.44 17.65
C SER A 10 -5.46 19.14 18.06
N LYS A 11 -5.49 18.83 19.37
CA LYS A 11 -6.21 17.65 19.86
C LYS A 11 -7.71 17.70 19.55
N ALA A 12 -8.34 18.84 19.81
CA ALA A 12 -9.77 19.01 19.57
C ALA A 12 -10.12 18.78 18.09
N VAL A 13 -9.33 19.35 17.16
CA VAL A 13 -9.53 19.16 15.72
C VAL A 13 -9.30 17.70 15.31
N LEU A 14 -8.22 17.07 15.80
CA LEU A 14 -7.86 15.69 15.45
C LEU A 14 -8.84 14.65 16.00
N GLN A 15 -9.51 14.93 17.12
CA GLN A 15 -10.51 14.03 17.70
C GLN A 15 -11.71 13.78 16.78
N PHE A 16 -12.16 14.81 16.05
CA PHE A 16 -13.33 14.74 15.17
C PHE A 16 -12.95 14.60 13.69
N MET A 17 -11.65 14.51 13.39
CA MET A 17 -11.18 14.37 12.03
C MET A 17 -11.30 12.93 11.54
N ASP A 18 -11.78 12.78 10.29
CA ASP A 18 -11.79 11.50 9.60
C ASP A 18 -10.40 10.82 9.60
N ALA A 19 -10.40 9.51 9.84
CA ALA A 19 -9.18 8.72 10.03
C ALA A 19 -8.23 8.82 8.82
N ASN A 20 -8.78 8.80 7.60
CA ASN A 20 -7.98 8.84 6.38
C ASN A 20 -7.28 10.20 6.20
N LYS A 21 -7.92 11.30 6.63
CA LYS A 21 -7.29 12.63 6.68
C LYS A 21 -6.17 12.67 7.73
N ARG A 22 -6.38 12.05 8.90
CA ARG A 22 -5.34 11.99 9.93
C ARG A 22 -4.09 11.25 9.48
N PHE A 23 -4.22 10.15 8.74
CA PHE A 23 -3.05 9.47 8.17
C PHE A 23 -2.23 10.39 7.24
N ARG A 24 -2.91 11.18 6.41
CA ARG A 24 -2.25 12.16 5.53
C ARG A 24 -1.54 13.25 6.33
N ILE A 25 -2.18 13.79 7.37
CA ILE A 25 -1.57 14.80 8.25
C ILE A 25 -0.37 14.22 9.00
N SER A 26 -0.50 13.02 9.58
CA SER A 26 0.62 12.37 10.28
C SER A 26 1.82 12.16 9.36
N ASN A 27 1.60 11.90 8.07
CA ASN A 27 2.67 11.71 7.09
C ASN A 27 3.32 13.04 6.67
N LYS A 28 2.56 14.15 6.59
CA LYS A 28 3.03 15.44 6.06
C LYS A 28 3.44 16.45 7.14
N CYS A 29 2.95 16.29 8.37
CA CYS A 29 3.08 17.28 9.44
C CYS A 29 3.64 16.65 10.73
N PRO A 30 4.97 16.44 10.82
CA PRO A 30 5.60 15.84 12.00
C PRO A 30 5.31 16.60 13.31
N ASN A 31 5.16 17.93 13.23
CA ASN A 31 4.89 18.79 14.40
C ASN A 31 3.56 18.49 15.09
N LEU A 32 2.58 17.92 14.37
CA LEU A 32 1.28 17.53 14.95
C LEU A 32 1.29 16.10 15.50
N ARG A 33 2.37 15.33 15.29
CA ARG A 33 2.42 13.91 15.65
C ARG A 33 2.20 13.65 17.14
N THR A 34 2.65 14.55 18.01
CA THR A 34 2.44 14.43 19.46
C THR A 34 0.97 14.55 19.84
N ALA A 35 0.25 15.51 19.26
CA ALA A 35 -1.19 15.67 19.50
C ALA A 35 -1.98 14.52 18.85
N GLU A 36 -1.62 14.14 17.62
CA GLU A 36 -2.23 13.06 16.86
C GLU A 36 -2.17 11.73 17.60
N LYS A 37 -0.99 11.32 18.08
CA LYS A 37 -0.81 10.10 18.87
C LYS A 37 -1.56 10.11 20.20
N ALA A 38 -1.74 11.29 20.79
CA ALA A 38 -2.48 11.45 22.05
C ALA A 38 -4.01 11.51 21.86
N THR A 39 -4.48 11.61 20.61
CA THR A 39 -5.92 11.62 20.28
C THR A 39 -6.35 10.24 19.77
N PRO A 40 -7.37 9.61 20.38
CA PRO A 40 -7.93 8.35 19.87
C PRO A 40 -8.33 8.48 18.39
N LEU A 41 -8.08 7.43 17.60
CA LEU A 41 -8.46 7.37 16.20
C LEU A 41 -9.79 6.61 16.08
N GLN A 42 -10.80 7.24 15.48
CA GLN A 42 -12.11 6.63 15.28
C GLN A 42 -12.20 5.98 13.90
N ILE A 43 -12.32 4.65 13.87
CA ILE A 43 -12.45 3.86 12.64
C ILE A 43 -13.78 3.10 12.72
N ARG A 44 -14.63 3.27 11.70
CA ARG A 44 -15.94 2.59 11.61
C ARG A 44 -15.81 1.19 11.03
N TYR A 45 -14.87 1.02 10.09
CA TYR A 45 -14.64 -0.24 9.40
C TYR A 45 -13.14 -0.43 9.16
N LEU A 46 -12.63 -1.61 9.50
CA LEU A 46 -11.24 -1.98 9.30
C LEU A 46 -11.18 -3.40 8.75
N LEU A 47 -10.58 -3.56 7.57
CA LEU A 47 -10.33 -4.85 6.95
C LEU A 47 -8.85 -4.96 6.59
N PHE A 48 -8.22 -6.07 6.98
CA PHE A 48 -6.87 -6.41 6.55
C PHE A 48 -6.89 -7.48 5.47
N ASP A 49 -5.99 -7.33 4.52
CA ASP A 49 -5.69 -8.30 3.47
C ASP A 49 -4.15 -8.35 3.33
N LYS A 50 -3.61 -9.29 2.57
CA LYS A 50 -2.18 -9.60 2.51
C LYS A 50 -1.31 -8.37 2.22
N MET A 51 -1.69 -7.57 1.21
CA MET A 51 -0.91 -6.40 0.75
C MET A 51 -1.72 -5.10 0.74
N LYS A 52 -2.88 -5.10 1.40
CA LYS A 52 -3.74 -3.92 1.49
C LYS A 52 -4.55 -3.95 2.77
N PHE A 53 -5.02 -2.79 3.19
CA PHE A 53 -5.98 -2.67 4.27
C PHE A 53 -6.99 -1.58 3.91
N THR A 54 -8.21 -1.72 4.39
CA THR A 54 -9.29 -0.76 4.16
C THR A 54 -9.68 -0.13 5.48
N VAL A 55 -9.69 1.20 5.51
CA VAL A 55 -10.14 2.02 6.64
C VAL A 55 -11.33 2.84 6.19
N ASN A 56 -12.49 2.57 6.80
CA ASN A 56 -13.78 3.07 6.36
C ASN A 56 -14.00 2.69 4.88
N GLU A 57 -14.04 3.67 3.99
CA GLU A 57 -14.28 3.50 2.56
C GLU A 57 -12.98 3.69 1.73
N THR A 58 -11.82 3.77 2.39
CA THR A 58 -10.52 4.00 1.74
C THR A 58 -9.62 2.79 1.87
N THR A 59 -9.23 2.21 0.73
CA THR A 59 -8.26 1.12 0.66
C THR A 59 -6.86 1.66 0.43
N TYR A 60 -5.94 1.26 1.30
CA TYR A 60 -4.51 1.49 1.21
C TYR A 60 -3.83 0.21 0.75
N GLN A 61 -3.02 0.28 -0.30
CA GLN A 61 -2.26 -0.86 -0.81
C GLN A 61 -0.77 -0.60 -0.74
N SER A 62 0.00 -1.66 -0.49
CA SER A 62 1.44 -1.68 -0.65
C SER A 62 1.77 -2.40 -1.95
N GLY A 63 2.44 -1.70 -2.87
CA GLY A 63 2.90 -2.26 -4.14
C GLY A 63 4.41 -2.11 -4.29
N LEU A 64 5.03 -3.16 -4.83
CA LEU A 64 6.45 -3.20 -5.17
C LEU A 64 6.65 -2.61 -6.57
N ILE A 65 7.34 -1.47 -6.62
CA ILE A 65 7.75 -0.83 -7.88
C ILE A 65 9.11 -1.39 -8.29
N ARG A 66 9.17 -2.05 -9.44
CA ARG A 66 10.41 -2.65 -9.95
C ARG A 66 11.08 -1.67 -10.90
N ARG A 67 12.30 -1.24 -10.56
CA ARG A 67 13.13 -0.37 -11.39
C ARG A 67 14.36 -1.14 -11.84
N PHE A 68 14.63 -1.10 -13.13
CA PHE A 68 15.86 -1.60 -13.73
C PHE A 68 16.75 -0.40 -14.07
N GLU A 69 18.06 -0.62 -14.27
CA GLU A 69 19.01 0.46 -14.60
C GLU A 69 18.57 1.27 -15.83
N LYS A 70 17.95 0.60 -16.81
CA LYS A 70 17.28 1.25 -17.93
C LYS A 70 15.79 0.89 -17.90
N TYR A 71 14.94 1.90 -17.89
CA TYR A 71 13.49 1.70 -17.87
C TYR A 71 12.97 1.05 -19.15
N ASP A 72 13.63 1.31 -20.29
CA ASP A 72 13.28 0.73 -21.57
C ASP A 72 13.40 -0.80 -21.56
N ASP A 73 14.30 -1.33 -20.74
CA ASP A 73 14.55 -2.76 -20.59
C ASP A 73 13.48 -3.47 -19.72
N LEU A 74 12.54 -2.74 -19.09
CA LEU A 74 11.41 -3.41 -18.43
C LEU A 74 10.50 -4.07 -19.47
N PRO A 75 10.15 -5.36 -19.29
CA PRO A 75 9.01 -5.95 -19.97
C PRO A 75 7.74 -5.13 -19.75
N ASP A 76 6.90 -5.00 -20.78
CA ASP A 76 5.67 -4.19 -20.73
C ASP A 76 4.75 -4.55 -19.56
N ARG A 77 4.70 -5.84 -19.21
CA ARG A 77 3.98 -6.31 -18.03
C ARG A 77 4.44 -5.58 -16.75
N LEU A 78 5.75 -5.43 -16.55
CA LEU A 78 6.30 -4.80 -15.35
C LEU A 78 6.08 -3.28 -15.37
N LYS A 79 6.09 -2.64 -16.55
CA LYS A 79 5.73 -1.22 -16.71
C LYS A 79 4.28 -1.01 -16.28
N MET A 80 3.36 -1.83 -16.79
CA MET A 80 1.94 -1.78 -16.41
C MET A 80 1.71 -2.06 -14.92
N GLU A 81 2.42 -3.03 -14.34
CA GLU A 81 2.36 -3.28 -12.89
C GLU A 81 2.80 -2.03 -12.10
N ASN A 82 3.92 -1.40 -12.47
CA ASN A 82 4.38 -0.17 -11.82
C ASN A 82 3.37 0.98 -11.95
N ASP A 83 2.83 1.20 -13.14
CA ASP A 83 1.86 2.27 -13.43
C ASP A 83 0.55 2.09 -12.66
N SER A 84 0.17 0.83 -12.38
CA SER A 84 -0.99 0.48 -11.55
C SER A 84 -0.77 0.58 -10.03
N GLY A 85 0.41 1.06 -9.60
CA GLY A 85 0.77 1.21 -8.19
C GLY A 85 1.65 0.10 -7.64
N GLY A 86 2.21 -0.75 -8.50
CA GLY A 86 3.16 -1.81 -8.16
C GLY A 86 2.53 -3.18 -7.94
N SER A 87 3.41 -4.15 -7.71
CA SER A 87 3.05 -5.57 -7.58
C SER A 87 2.89 -5.99 -6.12
N THR A 88 2.00 -6.95 -5.85
CA THR A 88 1.78 -7.49 -4.50
C THR A 88 2.75 -8.62 -4.12
N TYR A 89 3.63 -9.02 -5.04
CA TYR A 89 4.60 -10.09 -4.85
C TYR A 89 5.96 -9.67 -5.38
N ASP A 90 7.02 -10.31 -4.91
CA ASP A 90 8.37 -10.08 -5.44
C ASP A 90 8.71 -11.12 -6.52
N LEU A 91 9.74 -10.87 -7.32
CA LEU A 91 10.28 -11.81 -8.29
C LEU A 91 11.67 -12.28 -7.84
N ASP A 92 11.96 -13.55 -7.99
CA ASP A 92 13.32 -14.05 -7.83
C ASP A 92 14.20 -13.70 -9.04
N LYS A 93 15.50 -14.05 -8.94
CA LYS A 93 16.49 -13.81 -10.01
C LYS A 93 16.15 -14.49 -11.34
N ASN A 94 15.25 -15.47 -11.34
CA ASN A 94 14.79 -16.19 -12.53
C ASN A 94 13.43 -15.66 -13.03
N GLY A 95 12.85 -14.64 -12.38
CA GLY A 95 11.55 -14.07 -12.73
C GLY A 95 10.35 -14.84 -12.17
N HIS A 96 10.54 -15.75 -11.21
CA HIS A 96 9.45 -16.46 -10.57
C HIS A 96 8.92 -15.69 -9.36
N THR A 97 7.60 -15.72 -9.16
CA THR A 97 6.94 -15.10 -8.00
C THR A 97 7.47 -15.69 -6.69
N LYS A 98 8.05 -14.84 -5.84
CA LYS A 98 8.30 -15.17 -4.44
C LYS A 98 7.04 -14.90 -3.63
N VAL A 99 6.46 -15.96 -3.08
CA VAL A 99 5.33 -15.87 -2.16
C VAL A 99 5.88 -15.87 -0.73
N TYR A 100 5.79 -14.73 -0.04
CA TYR A 100 6.08 -14.66 1.40
C TYR A 100 4.78 -14.89 2.18
N GLY A 101 4.82 -15.77 3.19
CA GLY A 101 3.64 -16.19 3.99
C GLY A 101 2.91 -17.37 3.34
N GLY A 102 3.09 -18.56 3.93
CA GLY A 102 2.83 -19.89 3.35
C GLY A 102 1.40 -20.18 2.90
N GLU A 103 1.29 -20.71 1.69
CA GLU A 103 0.88 -22.09 1.35
C GLU A 103 1.13 -22.23 -0.16
N GLU A 104 1.91 -23.25 -0.56
CA GLU A 104 2.14 -23.57 -1.96
C GLU A 104 0.85 -24.11 -2.59
N TYR A 105 -0.04 -23.24 -3.06
CA TYR A 105 -0.97 -23.65 -4.09
C TYR A 105 -0.24 -23.59 -5.42
N GLY A 106 0.34 -24.75 -5.76
CA GLY A 106 1.01 -25.01 -7.03
C GLY A 106 0.10 -24.67 -8.20
N ALA A 107 0.25 -23.47 -8.75
CA ALA A 107 -0.12 -23.17 -10.11
C ALA A 107 0.93 -23.81 -11.03
N ARG A 108 0.91 -25.15 -11.12
CA ARG A 108 1.43 -25.83 -12.31
C ARG A 108 0.63 -25.31 -13.48
N ARG A 109 1.18 -24.33 -14.20
CA ARG A 109 0.80 -24.09 -15.59
C ARG A 109 1.23 -25.33 -16.37
N HIS A 110 0.39 -26.36 -16.35
CA HIS A 110 0.40 -27.36 -17.40
C HIS A 110 0.04 -26.62 -18.69
N SER A 111 1.06 -26.21 -19.44
CA SER A 111 0.94 -25.88 -20.85
C SER A 111 0.63 -27.18 -21.60
N GLY A 112 -0.62 -27.64 -21.53
CA GLY A 112 -1.14 -28.63 -22.47
C GLY A 112 -1.37 -27.94 -23.80
N SER A 113 -0.36 -27.95 -24.67
CA SER A 113 -0.55 -27.64 -26.09
C SER A 113 -1.01 -28.91 -26.79
N TRP A 114 -2.22 -28.83 -27.35
CA TRP A 114 -2.85 -29.85 -28.18
C TRP A 114 -1.98 -30.15 -29.41
N LYS A 115 -1.77 -31.44 -29.70
CA LYS A 115 -1.39 -31.90 -31.04
C LYS A 115 -2.59 -32.58 -31.68
N ASN A 116 -3.22 -31.89 -32.62
CA ASN A 116 -4.05 -32.50 -33.65
C ASN A 116 -3.24 -32.47 -34.94
N SER A 117 -2.77 -33.63 -35.40
CA SER A 117 -2.47 -34.01 -36.80
C SER A 117 -2.11 -35.49 -36.81
#